data_AF-A0A7L3KS70-F1
#
_entry.id   AF-A0A7L3KS70-F1
#
_cell.length_a   1.000
_cell.length_b   1.000
_cell.length_c   1.000
_cell.angle_alpha   90.00
_cell.angle_beta   90.00
_cell.angle_gamma   90.00
#
_symmetry.space_group_name_H-M   'P 1'
#
loop_
_entity.id
_entity.type
_entity.pdbx_description
1 polymer ?
#
loop_
_entity_poly.entity_id
_entity_poly.type
_entity_poly.pdbx_seq_one_letter_code
_entity_poly.pdbx_strand_id
1 'polypeptide(L)'
;TMYTFLPESFTPVKQKPSKELRPMLGAILLGLILFIAAVVAWCYYTVSLRKAERLKTELMDLRADGFVIRNQHGEVVFRLAFRSGSLDLESCSKEGEILSCSRSSRGPLNFFIQTVKPKDTVMCYRVRWEELAAGPAVEHTMFWEDAHWYGGSEMSTQHWPIRLAGYQEPVPYVTSDVYSFRNSFGGILERYWLSSKAAAIKINDSVPFHLGFNATERALFFQARYKDSPYKPPPGQQPFPELSYRVCVGSDVTSIHKYMVRRYFNKPSKIPAENAFRYPIWSTWALYKNDINQHKVLNFARDIKKYYFNCSHIEIDDMYTQAYGDFDFDPVKFPNVTEMFAKLRE
;
A
#
# COMPACT_ATOMS: atom_id res chain seq x y z
N THR A 1 87.38 -13.79 -85.69
CA THR A 1 86.86 -12.62 -84.94
C THR A 1 85.72 -13.14 -84.09
N MET A 2 85.72 -13.09 -82.74
CA MET A 2 85.94 -11.97 -81.81
C MET A 2 84.99 -10.79 -82.11
N TYR A 3 84.16 -10.27 -81.21
CA TYR A 3 83.82 -10.61 -79.80
C TYR A 3 82.26 -10.65 -79.65
N THR A 4 81.53 -10.56 -78.52
CA THR A 4 81.76 -10.11 -77.12
C THR A 4 80.71 -10.72 -76.16
N PHE A 5 80.96 -10.69 -74.84
CA PHE A 5 79.96 -10.89 -73.77
C PHE A 5 79.11 -9.63 -73.51
N LEU A 6 77.86 -9.79 -73.03
CA LEU A 6 77.44 -9.53 -71.63
C LEU A 6 75.90 -9.76 -71.47
N PRO A 7 75.34 -9.86 -70.22
CA PRO A 7 74.10 -10.63 -69.98
C PRO A 7 72.88 -9.80 -69.51
N GLU A 8 71.87 -10.56 -69.06
CA GLU A 8 70.68 -10.19 -68.27
C GLU A 8 69.49 -9.48 -68.93
N SER A 9 68.34 -10.15 -68.83
CA SER A 9 67.10 -9.51 -68.39
C SER A 9 66.33 -10.48 -67.49
N PHE A 10 66.26 -10.18 -66.19
CA PHE A 10 65.42 -10.93 -65.26
C PHE A 10 63.94 -10.68 -65.60
N THR A 11 63.23 -11.71 -66.08
CA THR A 11 61.78 -11.62 -66.25
C THR A 11 61.09 -11.81 -64.89
N PRO A 12 60.34 -10.82 -64.37
CA PRO A 12 59.68 -10.96 -63.09
C PRO A 12 58.50 -11.94 -63.22
N VAL A 13 58.63 -13.11 -62.62
CA VAL A 13 57.55 -14.11 -62.56
C VAL A 13 56.39 -13.52 -61.76
N LYS A 14 55.34 -13.06 -62.46
CA LYS A 14 54.06 -12.70 -61.84
C LYS A 14 53.48 -13.94 -61.17
N GLN A 15 53.66 -14.05 -59.84
CA GLN A 15 52.98 -15.03 -59.03
C GLN A 15 51.47 -14.90 -59.26
N LYS A 16 50.84 -15.97 -59.74
CA LYS A 16 49.37 -16.05 -59.73
C LYS A 16 48.92 -16.07 -58.27
N PRO A 17 47.94 -15.26 -57.85
CA PRO A 17 47.40 -15.33 -56.50
C PRO A 17 46.88 -16.76 -56.25
N SER A 18 47.21 -17.33 -55.09
CA SER A 18 46.82 -18.70 -54.75
C SER A 18 45.28 -18.82 -54.74
N LYS A 19 44.76 -19.95 -55.24
CA LYS A 19 43.30 -20.20 -55.28
C LYS A 19 42.65 -20.14 -53.89
N GLU A 20 43.42 -20.38 -52.84
CA GLU A 20 42.96 -20.44 -51.44
C GLU A 20 42.92 -19.08 -50.73
N LEU A 21 43.57 -18.04 -51.27
CA LEU A 21 43.60 -16.72 -50.61
C LEU A 21 42.19 -16.11 -50.47
N ARG A 22 41.29 -16.37 -51.44
CA ARG A 22 39.90 -15.88 -51.42
C ARG A 22 39.04 -16.55 -50.33
N PRO A 23 38.93 -17.90 -50.24
CA PRO A 23 38.20 -18.53 -49.14
C PRO A 23 38.84 -18.25 -47.78
N MET A 24 40.17 -18.14 -47.68
CA MET A 24 40.85 -17.77 -46.42
C MET A 24 40.42 -16.37 -45.93
N LEU A 25 40.42 -15.36 -46.82
CA LEU A 25 39.93 -14.01 -46.49
C LEU A 25 38.45 -14.00 -46.11
N GLY A 26 37.62 -14.82 -46.78
CA GLY A 26 36.20 -15.00 -46.42
C GLY A 26 36.01 -15.60 -45.04
N ALA A 27 36.79 -16.60 -44.67
CA ALA A 27 36.75 -17.23 -43.34
C ALA A 27 37.21 -16.26 -42.23
N ILE A 28 38.25 -15.47 -42.48
CA ILE A 28 38.73 -14.43 -41.54
C ILE A 28 37.64 -13.35 -41.34
N LEU A 29 36.99 -12.90 -42.42
CA LEU A 29 35.90 -11.91 -42.34
C LEU A 29 34.69 -12.46 -41.58
N LEU A 30 34.30 -13.72 -41.83
CA LEU A 30 33.23 -14.38 -41.10
C LEU A 30 33.56 -14.55 -39.61
N GLY A 31 34.80 -14.92 -39.28
CA GLY A 31 35.29 -15.00 -37.90
C GLY A 31 35.25 -13.66 -37.18
N LEU A 32 35.64 -12.57 -37.85
CA LEU A 32 35.51 -11.20 -37.32
C LEU A 32 34.05 -10.80 -37.09
N ILE A 33 33.14 -11.10 -38.02
CA ILE A 33 31.70 -10.82 -37.86
C ILE A 33 31.12 -11.59 -36.68
N LEU A 34 31.44 -12.88 -36.53
CA LEU A 34 30.98 -13.71 -35.41
C LEU A 34 31.57 -13.23 -34.07
N PHE A 35 32.84 -12.81 -34.04
CA PHE A 35 33.46 -12.22 -32.85
C PHE A 35 32.79 -10.90 -32.44
N ILE A 36 32.54 -10.00 -33.40
CA ILE A 36 31.83 -8.74 -33.15
C ILE A 36 30.40 -9.03 -32.65
N ALA A 37 29.67 -9.97 -33.25
CA ALA A 37 28.34 -10.37 -32.80
C ALA A 37 28.35 -10.93 -31.37
N ALA A 38 29.35 -11.76 -31.02
CA ALA A 38 29.51 -12.28 -29.66
C ALA A 38 29.84 -11.17 -28.64
N VAL A 39 30.71 -10.22 -28.99
CA VAL A 39 31.04 -9.06 -28.14
C VAL A 39 29.83 -8.15 -27.96
N VAL A 40 29.06 -7.86 -29.02
CA VAL A 40 27.82 -7.07 -28.92
C VAL A 40 26.77 -7.77 -28.06
N ALA A 41 26.58 -9.09 -28.24
CA ALA A 41 25.68 -9.88 -27.41
C ALA A 41 26.11 -9.91 -25.93
N TRP A 42 27.41 -10.02 -25.65
CA TRP A 42 27.96 -9.97 -24.29
C TRP A 42 27.80 -8.59 -23.64
N CYS A 43 28.05 -7.51 -24.37
CA CYS A 43 27.80 -6.14 -23.91
C CYS A 43 26.31 -5.91 -23.62
N TYR A 44 25.41 -6.36 -24.50
CA TYR A 44 23.97 -6.29 -24.28
C TYR A 44 23.53 -7.12 -23.06
N TYR A 45 24.03 -8.36 -22.93
CA TYR A 45 23.73 -9.24 -21.80
C TYR A 45 24.20 -8.64 -20.47
N THR A 46 25.43 -8.12 -20.40
CA THR A 46 25.98 -7.52 -19.17
C THR A 46 25.31 -6.20 -18.79
N VAL A 47 24.85 -5.40 -19.76
CA VAL A 47 23.99 -4.22 -19.49
C VAL A 47 22.62 -4.65 -18.99
N SER A 48 21.99 -5.66 -19.61
CA SER A 48 20.69 -6.19 -19.22
C SER A 48 20.71 -6.81 -17.81
N LEU A 49 21.74 -7.60 -17.49
CA LEU A 49 21.94 -8.19 -16.17
C LEU A 49 22.08 -7.11 -15.08
N ARG A 50 22.94 -6.10 -15.30
CA ARG A 50 23.09 -4.96 -14.40
C ARG A 50 21.79 -4.16 -14.22
N LYS A 51 20.93 -4.12 -15.24
CA LYS A 51 19.60 -3.50 -15.15
C LYS A 51 18.65 -4.33 -14.28
N ALA A 52 18.61 -5.64 -14.46
CA ALA A 52 17.84 -6.55 -13.59
C ALA A 52 18.31 -6.48 -12.12
N GLU A 53 19.62 -6.44 -11.88
CA GLU A 53 20.21 -6.27 -10.54
C GLU A 53 19.85 -4.93 -9.87
N ARG A 54 19.71 -3.85 -10.65
CA ARG A 54 19.24 -2.54 -10.14
C ARG A 54 17.77 -2.56 -9.74
N LEU A 55 16.92 -3.23 -10.53
CA LEU A 55 15.49 -3.33 -10.29
C LEU A 55 15.17 -4.26 -9.11
N LYS A 56 16.02 -5.27 -8.87
CA LYS A 56 16.01 -6.02 -7.62
C LYS A 56 16.48 -5.15 -6.45
N THR A 57 15.74 -5.16 -5.35
CA THR A 57 16.07 -4.41 -4.14
C THR A 57 15.73 -5.27 -2.92
N GLU A 58 16.77 -5.79 -2.26
CA GLU A 58 16.65 -6.76 -1.16
C GLU A 58 15.77 -7.97 -1.56
N LEU A 59 14.58 -8.08 -0.96
CA LEU A 59 13.60 -9.14 -1.17
C LEU A 59 12.57 -8.82 -2.27
N MET A 60 12.62 -7.62 -2.83
CA MET A 60 11.68 -7.11 -3.83
C MET A 60 12.25 -7.18 -5.25
N ASP A 61 11.41 -7.60 -6.19
CA ASP A 61 11.60 -7.64 -7.63
C ASP A 61 10.67 -6.59 -8.29
N LEU A 62 11.24 -5.46 -8.76
CA LEU A 62 10.49 -4.40 -9.46
C LEU A 62 10.42 -4.68 -10.96
N ARG A 63 9.23 -4.47 -11.53
CA ARG A 63 8.92 -4.66 -12.95
C ARG A 63 8.27 -3.39 -13.50
N ALA A 64 8.09 -3.33 -14.82
CA ALA A 64 7.41 -2.20 -15.44
C ALA A 64 5.94 -2.11 -14.98
N ASP A 65 5.28 -3.25 -14.76
CA ASP A 65 3.85 -3.39 -14.47
C ASP A 65 3.52 -3.61 -12.98
N GLY A 66 4.51 -3.63 -12.08
CA GLY A 66 4.30 -3.90 -10.67
C GLY A 66 5.56 -4.31 -9.91
N PHE A 67 5.39 -4.87 -8.72
CA PHE A 67 6.47 -5.54 -7.99
C PHE A 67 6.00 -6.78 -7.23
N VAL A 68 6.96 -7.66 -6.94
CA VAL A 68 6.77 -8.88 -6.13
C VAL A 68 7.76 -8.84 -4.97
N ILE A 69 7.33 -9.15 -3.75
CA ILE A 69 8.23 -9.38 -2.61
C ILE A 69 8.20 -10.87 -2.25
N ARG A 70 9.39 -11.44 -2.09
CA ARG A 70 9.58 -12.83 -1.66
C ARG A 70 10.09 -12.90 -0.22
N ASN A 71 9.86 -13.99 0.50
CA ASN A 71 10.55 -14.19 1.78
C ASN A 71 11.99 -14.71 1.57
N GLN A 72 12.70 -14.96 2.67
CA GLN A 72 14.07 -15.50 2.63
C GLN A 72 14.16 -16.91 2.00
N HIS A 73 13.04 -17.64 1.91
CA HIS A 73 12.93 -18.94 1.24
C HIS A 73 12.54 -18.82 -0.25
N GLY A 74 12.37 -17.61 -0.77
CA GLY A 74 12.00 -17.34 -2.16
C GLY A 74 10.50 -17.41 -2.46
N GLU A 75 9.65 -17.74 -1.48
CA GLU A 75 8.19 -17.80 -1.65
C GLU A 75 7.60 -16.40 -1.84
N VAL A 76 6.59 -16.24 -2.70
CA VAL A 76 5.87 -14.96 -2.83
C VAL A 76 5.03 -14.71 -1.57
N VAL A 77 5.26 -13.55 -0.94
CA VAL A 77 4.51 -13.08 0.24
C VAL A 77 3.71 -11.80 -0.02
N PHE A 78 4.04 -11.07 -1.08
CA PHE A 78 3.32 -9.88 -1.51
C PHE A 78 3.45 -9.68 -3.03
N ARG A 79 2.36 -9.27 -3.69
CA ARG A 79 2.33 -8.92 -5.11
C ARG A 79 1.41 -7.73 -5.33
N LEU A 80 1.89 -6.76 -6.10
CA LEU A 80 1.12 -5.58 -6.49
C LEU A 80 1.42 -5.21 -7.93
N ALA A 81 0.37 -4.90 -8.70
CA ALA A 81 0.45 -4.41 -10.07
C ALA A 81 0.05 -2.93 -10.16
N PHE A 82 0.67 -2.19 -11.09
CA PHE A 82 0.36 -0.82 -11.41
C PHE A 82 -0.73 -0.77 -12.49
N ARG A 83 -1.87 -0.12 -12.24
CA ARG A 83 -2.97 0.04 -13.22
C ARG A 83 -2.95 1.43 -13.88
N SER A 84 -2.29 2.40 -13.27
CA SER A 84 -2.13 3.75 -13.86
C SER A 84 -1.04 3.88 -14.92
N GLY A 85 -0.33 2.80 -15.24
CA GLY A 85 0.63 2.74 -16.34
C GLY A 85 1.74 1.75 -16.04
N SER A 86 2.66 1.59 -16.99
CA SER A 86 3.90 0.85 -16.76
C SER A 86 5.06 1.83 -16.62
N LEU A 87 5.98 1.60 -15.69
CA LEU A 87 7.20 2.41 -15.55
C LEU A 87 8.08 2.26 -16.79
N ASP A 88 8.64 3.36 -17.29
CA ASP A 88 9.75 3.28 -18.23
C ASP A 88 11.02 2.95 -17.44
N LEU A 89 11.45 1.70 -17.55
CA LEU A 89 12.62 1.17 -16.84
C LEU A 89 13.96 1.77 -17.33
N GLU A 90 14.01 2.50 -18.46
CA GLU A 90 15.17 3.32 -18.84
C GLU A 90 15.20 4.66 -18.07
N SER A 91 14.06 5.11 -17.53
CA SER A 91 13.97 6.35 -16.74
C SER A 91 14.34 6.18 -15.25
N CYS A 92 14.75 4.96 -14.86
CA CYS A 92 14.96 4.58 -13.47
C CYS A 92 16.44 4.64 -13.04
N SER A 93 16.73 5.33 -11.94
CA SER A 93 18.02 5.31 -11.23
C SER A 93 17.90 4.57 -9.90
N LYS A 94 19.06 4.25 -9.29
CA LYS A 94 19.14 3.70 -7.93
C LYS A 94 20.33 4.33 -7.21
N GLU A 95 20.03 5.04 -6.13
CA GLU A 95 20.95 5.87 -5.35
C GLU A 95 20.85 5.45 -3.88
N GLY A 96 21.79 4.60 -3.46
CA GLY A 96 21.72 3.92 -2.17
C GLY A 96 20.45 3.08 -2.02
N GLU A 97 19.69 3.36 -0.96
CA GLU A 97 18.43 2.67 -0.62
C GLU A 97 17.21 3.15 -1.43
N ILE A 98 17.36 4.09 -2.36
CA ILE A 98 16.25 4.66 -3.14
C ILE A 98 16.39 4.27 -4.61
N LEU A 99 15.38 3.57 -5.13
CA LEU A 99 15.15 3.38 -6.57
C LEU A 99 14.09 4.38 -7.00
N SER A 100 14.41 5.26 -7.94
CA SER A 100 13.52 6.31 -8.45
C SER A 100 13.30 6.16 -9.95
N CYS A 101 12.12 6.51 -10.47
CA CYS A 101 11.82 6.55 -11.90
C CYS A 101 11.07 7.85 -12.25
N SER A 102 11.39 8.44 -13.40
CA SER A 102 10.87 9.76 -13.81
C SER A 102 9.81 9.73 -14.92
N ARG A 103 9.62 8.59 -15.60
CA ARG A 103 8.64 8.43 -16.68
C ARG A 103 7.89 7.09 -16.62
N SER A 104 6.66 7.10 -17.10
CA SER A 104 5.78 5.96 -17.30
C SER A 104 5.25 5.93 -18.73
N SER A 105 4.49 4.89 -19.07
CA SER A 105 3.75 4.76 -20.33
C SER A 105 2.64 5.80 -20.51
N ARG A 106 2.32 6.61 -19.49
CA ARG A 106 1.36 7.73 -19.58
C ARG A 106 1.99 9.12 -19.55
N GLY A 107 3.24 9.26 -19.08
CA GLY A 107 3.92 10.57 -19.05
C GLY A 107 5.00 10.68 -17.97
N PRO A 108 5.41 11.91 -17.62
CA PRO A 108 6.28 12.19 -16.48
C PRO A 108 5.56 11.89 -15.16
N LEU A 109 6.25 11.20 -14.24
CA LEU A 109 5.78 10.97 -12.87
C LEU A 109 6.93 11.08 -11.88
N ASN A 110 6.61 11.22 -10.60
CA ASN A 110 7.54 11.08 -9.51
C ASN A 110 7.28 9.73 -8.82
N PHE A 111 8.04 8.72 -9.23
CA PHE A 111 8.00 7.38 -8.64
C PHE A 111 9.26 7.10 -7.82
N PHE A 112 9.10 6.55 -6.62
CA PHE A 112 10.22 5.92 -5.92
C PHE A 112 9.80 4.72 -5.09
N ILE A 113 10.76 3.82 -4.86
CA ILE A 113 10.76 2.86 -3.76
C ILE A 113 12.02 3.08 -2.91
N GLN A 114 11.82 3.41 -1.63
CA GLN A 114 12.88 3.49 -0.64
C GLN A 114 12.86 2.25 0.27
N THR A 115 13.95 1.49 0.29
CA THR A 115 14.21 0.47 1.30
C THR A 115 14.37 1.11 2.68
N VAL A 116 13.85 0.44 3.70
CA VAL A 116 14.09 0.76 5.10
C VAL A 116 14.28 -0.57 5.82
N LYS A 117 15.48 -0.83 6.35
CA LYS A 117 15.79 -1.99 7.20
C LYS A 117 15.82 -1.56 8.68
N PRO A 118 14.66 -1.43 9.36
CA PRO A 118 14.61 -0.94 10.75
C PRO A 118 15.19 -1.92 11.78
N LYS A 119 15.20 -3.22 11.47
CA LYS A 119 15.74 -4.33 12.26
C LYS A 119 16.03 -5.50 11.32
N ASP A 120 16.90 -6.43 11.69
CA ASP A 120 17.21 -7.60 10.86
C ASP A 120 16.03 -8.56 10.65
N THR A 121 15.01 -8.51 11.51
CA THR A 121 13.78 -9.32 11.40
C THR A 121 12.65 -8.66 10.61
N VAL A 122 12.79 -7.41 10.14
CA VAL A 122 11.75 -6.69 9.38
C VAL A 122 12.38 -5.85 8.27
N MET A 123 11.99 -6.11 7.01
CA MET A 123 12.33 -5.29 5.85
C MET A 123 11.11 -4.47 5.42
N CYS A 124 11.29 -3.20 5.09
CA CYS A 124 10.22 -2.31 4.64
C CYS A 124 10.57 -1.60 3.33
N TYR A 125 9.55 -1.36 2.51
CA TYR A 125 9.62 -0.62 1.25
C TYR A 125 8.59 0.51 1.30
N ARG A 126 9.05 1.75 1.25
CA ARG A 126 8.18 2.93 1.09
C ARG A 126 8.01 3.17 -0.41
N VAL A 127 6.78 3.06 -0.91
CA VAL A 127 6.46 3.31 -2.32
C VAL A 127 5.73 4.63 -2.44
N ARG A 128 6.07 5.43 -3.45
CA ARG A 128 5.33 6.62 -3.88
C ARG A 128 5.16 6.56 -5.39
N TRP A 129 3.94 6.81 -5.85
CA TRP A 129 3.62 7.10 -7.26
C TRP A 129 2.80 8.39 -7.27
N GLU A 130 3.36 9.45 -7.84
CA GLU A 130 2.76 10.79 -7.95
C GLU A 130 2.76 11.21 -9.44
N GLU A 131 1.58 11.41 -10.03
CA GLU A 131 1.47 11.93 -11.40
C GLU A 131 1.81 13.43 -11.43
N LEU A 132 2.54 13.88 -12.45
CA LEU A 132 2.92 15.30 -12.58
C LEU A 132 1.91 16.13 -13.42
N ALA A 133 0.67 15.68 -13.46
CA ALA A 133 -0.44 16.33 -14.17
C ALA A 133 -1.75 16.20 -13.39
N ALA A 134 -2.62 17.23 -13.48
CA ALA A 134 -3.98 17.14 -12.99
C ALA A 134 -4.80 16.27 -13.96
N GLY A 135 -5.22 15.07 -13.52
CA GLY A 135 -5.80 14.09 -14.43
C GLY A 135 -6.21 12.76 -13.78
N PRO A 136 -5.87 11.61 -14.39
CA PRO A 136 -6.37 10.30 -13.98
C PRO A 136 -5.86 9.88 -12.60
N ALA A 137 -6.66 9.10 -11.88
CA ALA A 137 -6.29 8.54 -10.59
C ALA A 137 -5.02 7.68 -10.66
N VAL A 138 -4.26 7.60 -9.56
CA VAL A 138 -3.21 6.59 -9.39
C VAL A 138 -3.84 5.35 -8.78
N GLU A 139 -3.81 4.23 -9.48
CA GLU A 139 -4.38 2.96 -9.02
C GLU A 139 -3.35 1.83 -9.09
N HIS A 140 -3.26 1.07 -7.99
CA HIS A 140 -2.53 -0.18 -7.91
C HIS A 140 -3.45 -1.31 -7.45
N THR A 141 -3.25 -2.53 -7.97
CA THR A 141 -3.95 -3.74 -7.53
C THR A 141 -3.04 -4.60 -6.66
N MET A 142 -3.44 -4.90 -5.43
CA MET A 142 -2.78 -5.88 -4.56
C MET A 142 -3.49 -7.22 -4.64
N PHE A 143 -2.76 -8.30 -4.85
CA PHE A 143 -3.31 -9.66 -4.94
C PHE A 143 -3.10 -10.41 -3.63
N TRP A 144 -4.10 -11.18 -3.19
CA TRP A 144 -3.99 -12.03 -2.01
C TRP A 144 -3.26 -13.35 -2.29
N GLU A 145 -3.29 -13.82 -3.55
CA GLU A 145 -2.84 -15.15 -3.96
C GLU A 145 -3.51 -16.24 -3.09
N ASP A 146 -2.74 -16.92 -2.25
CA ASP A 146 -3.11 -17.95 -1.28
C ASP A 146 -3.13 -17.46 0.19
N ALA A 147 -2.79 -16.20 0.45
CA ALA A 147 -2.68 -15.66 1.80
C ALA A 147 -4.04 -15.20 2.38
N HIS A 148 -4.16 -15.29 3.72
CA HIS A 148 -5.26 -14.69 4.47
C HIS A 148 -4.89 -13.28 4.91
N TRP A 149 -5.84 -12.34 4.79
CA TRP A 149 -5.62 -10.94 5.12
C TRP A 149 -6.52 -10.47 6.28
N TYR A 150 -6.03 -9.48 7.01
CA TYR A 150 -6.62 -8.97 8.26
C TYR A 150 -6.46 -7.44 8.32
N GLY A 151 -7.35 -6.75 9.05
CA GLY A 151 -7.36 -5.29 9.14
C GLY A 151 -8.25 -4.63 8.06
N GLY A 152 -7.88 -3.43 7.64
CA GLY A 152 -8.76 -2.56 6.85
C GLY A 152 -9.84 -1.90 7.70
N SER A 153 -10.99 -1.66 7.09
CA SER A 153 -12.14 -0.97 7.70
C SER A 153 -13.12 -1.94 8.37
N GLU A 154 -13.94 -1.38 9.26
CA GLU A 154 -15.23 -1.98 9.61
C GLU A 154 -16.15 -2.07 8.39
N MET A 155 -16.89 -3.18 8.30
CA MET A 155 -17.90 -3.46 7.27
C MET A 155 -19.17 -4.00 7.91
N SER A 156 -20.32 -3.79 7.26
CA SER A 156 -21.63 -4.23 7.78
C SER A 156 -21.77 -5.76 8.00
N THR A 157 -20.90 -6.55 7.37
CA THR A 157 -20.71 -7.99 7.60
C THR A 157 -19.23 -8.26 7.84
N GLN A 158 -18.76 -8.09 9.07
CA GLN A 158 -17.33 -8.25 9.38
C GLN A 158 -16.91 -9.72 9.37
N HIS A 159 -15.75 -9.99 8.76
CA HIS A 159 -15.09 -11.29 8.79
C HIS A 159 -13.61 -11.17 9.19
N TRP A 160 -13.12 -12.19 9.91
CA TRP A 160 -11.73 -12.31 10.35
C TRP A 160 -11.26 -13.77 10.16
N PRO A 161 -10.36 -14.08 9.21
CA PRO A 161 -9.78 -13.18 8.20
C PRO A 161 -10.82 -12.54 7.29
N ILE A 162 -10.39 -11.49 6.58
CA ILE A 162 -11.18 -10.80 5.54
C ILE A 162 -11.68 -11.83 4.53
N ARG A 163 -12.99 -11.80 4.26
CA ARG A 163 -13.64 -12.55 3.19
C ARG A 163 -14.63 -11.61 2.52
N LEU A 164 -14.36 -11.25 1.27
CA LEU A 164 -15.21 -10.36 0.46
C LEU A 164 -15.93 -11.20 -0.60
N ALA A 165 -17.09 -10.73 -1.07
CA ALA A 165 -17.90 -11.40 -2.07
C ALA A 165 -18.25 -10.44 -3.21
N GLY A 166 -18.23 -10.94 -4.45
CA GLY A 166 -18.50 -10.13 -5.64
C GLY A 166 -17.37 -9.14 -5.96
N TYR A 167 -17.77 -7.93 -6.34
CA TYR A 167 -16.90 -6.88 -6.89
C TYR A 167 -17.34 -5.51 -6.36
N GLN A 168 -16.39 -4.62 -6.12
CA GLN A 168 -16.64 -3.24 -5.71
C GLN A 168 -15.60 -2.30 -6.36
N GLU A 169 -16.10 -1.30 -7.10
CA GLU A 169 -15.29 -0.19 -7.63
C GLU A 169 -14.58 0.59 -6.50
N PRO A 170 -13.46 1.29 -6.77
CA PRO A 170 -12.79 2.13 -5.78
C PRO A 170 -13.65 3.31 -5.28
N VAL A 171 -14.28 3.11 -4.11
CA VAL A 171 -15.08 4.11 -3.39
C VAL A 171 -14.23 4.83 -2.31
N PRO A 172 -14.56 6.08 -1.94
CA PRO A 172 -13.78 6.85 -0.96
C PRO A 172 -13.67 6.14 0.39
N TYR A 173 -12.47 6.06 0.96
CA TYR A 173 -12.23 5.44 2.27
C TYR A 173 -12.52 6.46 3.39
N VAL A 174 -13.81 6.67 3.62
CA VAL A 174 -14.40 7.61 4.61
C VAL A 174 -15.45 6.89 5.46
N THR A 175 -15.79 7.47 6.62
CA THR A 175 -16.69 6.84 7.59
C THR A 175 -18.15 6.97 7.16
N SER A 176 -18.97 5.98 7.52
CA SER A 176 -20.42 6.01 7.33
C SER A 176 -21.13 5.11 8.35
N ASP A 177 -22.44 5.27 8.48
CA ASP A 177 -23.27 4.28 9.17
C ASP A 177 -23.44 3.03 8.29
N VAL A 178 -22.79 1.93 8.68
CA VAL A 178 -22.88 0.62 8.01
C VAL A 178 -24.24 -0.06 8.16
N TYR A 179 -25.13 0.40 9.05
CA TYR A 179 -26.50 -0.12 9.12
C TYR A 179 -27.38 0.44 8.00
N SER A 180 -27.33 1.76 7.76
CA SER A 180 -27.98 2.44 6.63
C SER A 180 -27.28 2.18 5.29
N PHE A 181 -25.94 2.19 5.28
CA PHE A 181 -25.12 2.10 4.07
C PHE A 181 -24.30 0.81 4.05
N ARG A 182 -24.98 -0.33 3.84
CA ARG A 182 -24.42 -1.68 3.95
C ARG A 182 -23.15 -1.97 3.13
N ASN A 183 -22.95 -1.26 2.02
CA ASN A 183 -21.81 -1.42 1.10
C ASN A 183 -20.68 -0.38 1.32
N SER A 184 -20.83 0.47 2.33
CA SER A 184 -19.85 1.49 2.71
C SER A 184 -18.99 1.02 3.90
N PHE A 185 -18.01 1.84 4.30
CA PHE A 185 -17.11 1.56 5.42
C PHE A 185 -17.61 2.18 6.73
N GLY A 186 -17.36 1.51 7.85
CA GLY A 186 -17.84 1.92 9.19
C GLY A 186 -17.06 3.07 9.82
N GLY A 187 -17.14 3.17 11.15
CA GLY A 187 -16.42 4.17 11.94
C GLY A 187 -14.92 3.88 12.06
N ILE A 188 -14.53 2.61 11.89
CA ILE A 188 -13.15 2.12 11.98
C ILE A 188 -12.53 2.05 10.57
N LEU A 189 -11.41 2.76 10.34
CA LEU A 189 -10.79 2.96 9.03
C LEU A 189 -9.25 2.86 9.05
N GLU A 190 -8.68 1.87 9.73
CA GLU A 190 -7.24 1.64 9.63
C GLU A 190 -6.85 1.40 8.18
N ARG A 191 -5.99 2.26 7.64
CA ARG A 191 -5.38 2.12 6.31
C ARG A 191 -4.26 1.07 6.31
N TYR A 192 -4.50 -0.07 6.96
CA TYR A 192 -3.50 -1.09 7.28
C TYR A 192 -4.05 -2.50 7.15
N TRP A 193 -3.32 -3.34 6.42
CA TRP A 193 -3.63 -4.74 6.22
C TRP A 193 -2.42 -5.61 6.58
N LEU A 194 -2.69 -6.72 7.27
CA LEU A 194 -1.73 -7.73 7.70
C LEU A 194 -2.03 -9.05 6.96
N SER A 195 -0.99 -9.76 6.55
CA SER A 195 -1.08 -11.06 5.84
C SER A 195 -0.60 -12.20 6.72
N SER A 196 -1.20 -13.38 6.56
CA SER A 196 -0.72 -14.64 7.15
C SER A 196 0.70 -15.00 6.70
N LYS A 197 1.17 -14.48 5.56
CA LYS A 197 2.55 -14.66 5.05
C LYS A 197 3.57 -13.66 5.62
N ALA A 198 3.34 -13.15 6.82
CA ALA A 198 4.20 -12.18 7.52
C ALA A 198 4.49 -10.87 6.76
N ALA A 199 3.70 -10.56 5.73
CA ALA A 199 3.68 -9.27 5.05
C ALA A 199 2.62 -8.35 5.67
N ALA A 200 2.81 -7.04 5.55
CA ALA A 200 1.81 -6.03 5.90
C ALA A 200 1.95 -4.79 5.02
N ILE A 201 0.84 -4.11 4.72
CA ILE A 201 0.83 -2.83 4.02
C ILE A 201 0.14 -1.77 4.88
N LYS A 202 0.70 -0.55 4.92
CA LYS A 202 0.00 0.66 5.40
C LYS A 202 -0.04 1.72 4.30
N ILE A 203 -1.22 2.16 3.88
CA ILE A 203 -1.37 3.35 3.02
C ILE A 203 -1.12 4.62 3.86
N ASN A 204 -0.50 5.63 3.26
CA ASN A 204 -0.21 6.88 3.94
C ASN A 204 -1.51 7.67 4.19
N ASP A 205 -1.58 8.39 5.30
CA ASP A 205 -2.83 8.98 5.79
C ASP A 205 -3.22 10.25 5.01
N SER A 206 -2.24 10.89 4.35
CA SER A 206 -2.42 12.02 3.44
C SER A 206 -2.97 11.64 2.05
N VAL A 207 -3.07 10.36 1.71
CA VAL A 207 -3.55 9.92 0.38
C VAL A 207 -5.06 10.20 0.26
N PRO A 208 -5.56 10.73 -0.88
CA PRO A 208 -6.99 10.83 -1.19
C PRO A 208 -7.55 9.45 -1.58
N PHE A 209 -7.59 8.58 -0.57
CA PHE A 209 -7.59 7.12 -0.73
C PHE A 209 -8.98 6.55 -0.99
N HIS A 210 -9.06 5.68 -1.99
CA HIS A 210 -10.23 4.91 -2.36
C HIS A 210 -9.88 3.43 -2.33
N LEU A 211 -10.82 2.60 -1.87
CA LEU A 211 -10.68 1.15 -1.78
C LEU A 211 -11.76 0.48 -2.61
N GLY A 212 -11.35 -0.42 -3.50
CA GLY A 212 -12.21 -1.37 -4.21
C GLY A 212 -11.69 -2.79 -4.06
N PHE A 213 -12.43 -3.77 -4.59
CA PHE A 213 -12.01 -5.17 -4.56
C PHE A 213 -12.65 -6.01 -5.68
N ASN A 214 -12.00 -7.14 -5.99
CA ASN A 214 -12.54 -8.21 -6.81
C ASN A 214 -12.30 -9.54 -6.09
N ALA A 215 -13.37 -10.18 -5.60
CA ALA A 215 -13.25 -11.45 -4.86
C ALA A 215 -12.82 -12.62 -5.77
N THR A 216 -13.19 -12.59 -7.05
CA THR A 216 -12.84 -13.61 -8.05
C THR A 216 -11.35 -13.58 -8.39
N GLU A 217 -10.77 -12.38 -8.56
CA GLU A 217 -9.32 -12.19 -8.72
C GLU A 217 -8.56 -12.21 -7.38
N ARG A 218 -9.25 -12.31 -6.24
CA ARG A 218 -8.69 -12.18 -4.89
C ARG A 218 -7.83 -10.92 -4.74
N ALA A 219 -8.38 -9.78 -5.12
CA ALA A 219 -7.65 -8.52 -5.27
C ALA A 219 -8.28 -7.36 -4.51
N LEU A 220 -7.44 -6.46 -3.99
CA LEU A 220 -7.83 -5.11 -3.56
C LEU A 220 -7.32 -4.07 -4.56
N PHE A 221 -8.13 -3.05 -4.80
CA PHE A 221 -7.78 -1.88 -5.59
C PHE A 221 -7.48 -0.72 -4.65
N PHE A 222 -6.25 -0.24 -4.68
CA PHE A 222 -5.81 0.93 -3.94
C PHE A 222 -5.69 2.09 -4.90
N GLN A 223 -6.59 3.07 -4.78
CA GLN A 223 -6.64 4.21 -5.70
C GLN A 223 -6.49 5.54 -4.95
N ALA A 224 -5.80 6.50 -5.55
CA ALA A 224 -5.66 7.88 -5.09
C ALA A 224 -6.28 8.83 -6.12
N ARG A 225 -7.33 9.57 -5.73
CA ARG A 225 -8.14 10.39 -6.63
C ARG A 225 -8.73 11.60 -5.90
N TYR A 226 -8.53 12.81 -6.42
CA TYR A 226 -9.24 14.01 -5.95
C TYR A 226 -10.57 14.24 -6.69
N LYS A 227 -10.59 14.03 -8.02
CA LYS A 227 -11.79 14.19 -8.85
C LYS A 227 -12.90 13.24 -8.38
N ASP A 228 -14.14 13.71 -8.40
CA ASP A 228 -15.34 12.91 -8.08
C ASP A 228 -15.18 12.18 -6.72
N SER A 229 -14.73 12.91 -5.70
CA SER A 229 -14.41 12.41 -4.36
C SER A 229 -14.64 13.49 -3.28
N PRO A 230 -14.72 13.13 -1.98
CA PRO A 230 -14.76 14.10 -0.89
C PRO A 230 -13.40 14.74 -0.56
N TYR A 231 -12.29 14.21 -1.11
CA TYR A 231 -10.95 14.70 -0.79
C TYR A 231 -10.61 15.97 -1.59
N LYS A 232 -9.93 16.91 -0.94
CA LYS A 232 -9.45 18.15 -1.55
C LYS A 232 -7.92 18.21 -1.42
N PRO A 233 -7.20 18.75 -2.43
CA PRO A 233 -5.77 18.99 -2.30
C PRO A 233 -5.47 20.03 -1.21
N PRO A 234 -4.27 20.04 -0.62
CA PRO A 234 -3.86 21.09 0.30
C PRO A 234 -3.94 22.50 -0.34
N PRO A 235 -4.24 23.56 0.43
CA PRO A 235 -4.35 24.92 -0.11
C PRO A 235 -3.13 25.34 -0.92
N GLY A 236 -3.34 25.84 -2.13
CA GLY A 236 -2.28 26.28 -3.05
C GLY A 236 -1.58 25.15 -3.82
N GLN A 237 -1.89 23.88 -3.59
CA GLN A 237 -1.33 22.75 -4.35
C GLN A 237 -2.23 22.35 -5.53
N GLN A 238 -1.61 21.87 -6.60
CA GLN A 238 -2.34 21.25 -7.72
C GLN A 238 -2.94 19.90 -7.28
N PRO A 239 -4.07 19.46 -7.87
CA PRO A 239 -4.74 18.21 -7.54
C PRO A 239 -4.04 16.99 -8.18
N PHE A 240 -2.71 16.91 -8.05
CA PHE A 240 -1.89 15.82 -8.55
C PHE A 240 -2.09 14.58 -7.67
N PRO A 241 -2.59 13.45 -8.21
CA PRO A 241 -2.86 12.27 -7.40
C PRO A 241 -1.56 11.57 -7.00
N GLU A 242 -1.37 11.40 -5.69
CA GLU A 242 -0.30 10.60 -5.09
C GLU A 242 -0.88 9.37 -4.40
N LEU A 243 -0.41 8.18 -4.78
CA LEU A 243 -0.57 6.96 -3.99
C LEU A 243 0.76 6.62 -3.30
N SER A 244 0.89 6.94 -2.01
CA SER A 244 2.03 6.54 -1.19
C SER A 244 1.64 5.58 -0.06
N TYR A 245 2.51 4.60 0.16
CA TYR A 245 2.26 3.50 1.08
C TYR A 245 3.57 2.84 1.52
N ARG A 246 3.48 1.92 2.47
CA ARG A 246 4.61 1.13 2.98
C ARG A 246 4.23 -0.33 2.98
N VAL A 247 5.00 -1.18 2.31
CA VAL A 247 4.89 -2.64 2.41
C VAL A 247 6.08 -3.14 3.22
N CYS A 248 5.82 -3.95 4.23
CA CYS A 248 6.84 -4.49 5.12
C CYS A 248 6.66 -6.00 5.28
N VAL A 249 7.77 -6.73 5.36
CA VAL A 249 7.81 -8.20 5.54
C VAL A 249 8.68 -8.51 6.75
N GLY A 250 8.18 -9.37 7.63
CA GLY A 250 8.90 -9.88 8.80
C GLY A 250 9.21 -11.37 8.72
N SER A 251 9.92 -11.88 9.74
CA SER A 251 10.13 -13.32 9.94
C SER A 251 8.83 -14.10 10.20
N ASP A 252 7.84 -13.43 10.80
CA ASP A 252 6.60 -14.02 11.28
C ASP A 252 5.51 -12.94 11.46
N VAL A 253 4.25 -13.35 11.49
CA VAL A 253 3.08 -12.45 11.61
C VAL A 253 3.11 -11.61 12.91
N THR A 254 3.69 -12.15 13.99
CA THR A 254 3.73 -11.46 15.28
C THR A 254 4.80 -10.37 15.34
N SER A 255 5.99 -10.60 14.78
CA SER A 255 7.05 -9.59 14.73
C SER A 255 6.70 -8.43 13.79
N ILE A 256 6.17 -8.71 12.59
CA ILE A 256 5.73 -7.65 11.67
C ILE A 256 4.60 -6.81 12.27
N HIS A 257 3.59 -7.43 12.88
CA HIS A 257 2.49 -6.68 13.48
C HIS A 257 2.97 -5.85 14.69
N LYS A 258 3.78 -6.44 15.58
CA LYS A 258 4.40 -5.69 16.71
C LYS A 258 5.28 -4.53 16.24
N TYR A 259 5.97 -4.66 15.10
CA TYR A 259 6.73 -3.55 14.51
C TYR A 259 5.78 -2.47 13.97
N MET A 260 4.85 -2.82 13.10
CA MET A 260 3.96 -1.87 12.42
C MET A 260 3.13 -1.07 13.41
N VAL A 261 2.51 -1.72 14.40
CA VAL A 261 1.75 -1.06 15.47
C VAL A 261 2.64 -0.09 16.26
N ARG A 262 3.81 -0.53 16.73
CA ARG A 262 4.72 0.33 17.52
C ARG A 262 5.31 1.50 16.72
N ARG A 263 5.41 1.40 15.40
CA ARG A 263 6.07 2.41 14.56
C ARG A 263 5.12 3.45 13.95
N TYR A 264 3.86 3.07 13.70
CA TYR A 264 2.92 3.89 12.91
C TYR A 264 1.56 4.16 13.59
N PHE A 265 1.32 3.62 14.79
CA PHE A 265 0.06 3.81 15.50
C PHE A 265 0.31 4.32 16.92
N ASN A 266 -0.36 5.42 17.26
CA ASN A 266 -0.33 5.95 18.61
C ASN A 266 -1.13 5.01 19.53
N LYS A 267 -0.55 4.65 20.67
CA LYS A 267 -1.27 3.90 21.71
C LYS A 267 -2.01 4.88 22.64
N PRO A 268 -3.16 4.48 23.21
CA PRO A 268 -3.75 5.20 24.34
C PRO A 268 -2.72 5.41 25.45
N SER A 269 -2.63 6.64 25.97
CA SER A 269 -1.68 7.01 27.03
C SER A 269 -2.15 6.60 28.43
N LYS A 270 -3.40 6.17 28.56
CA LYS A 270 -4.03 5.67 29.78
C LYS A 270 -4.91 4.47 29.44
N ILE A 271 -5.11 3.59 30.43
CA ILE A 271 -6.13 2.53 30.39
C ILE A 271 -7.46 3.18 30.85
N PRO A 272 -8.63 2.89 30.21
CA PRO A 272 -9.93 3.30 30.73
C PRO A 272 -10.22 2.68 32.11
N ALA A 273 -11.20 3.23 32.82
CA ALA A 273 -11.53 2.76 34.17
C ALA A 273 -11.98 1.29 34.18
N GLU A 274 -11.52 0.50 35.17
CA GLU A 274 -11.71 -0.96 35.21
C GLU A 274 -13.19 -1.36 35.18
N ASN A 275 -14.05 -0.58 35.85
CA ASN A 275 -15.50 -0.75 35.88
C ASN A 275 -16.18 -0.62 34.51
N ALA A 276 -15.53 -0.06 33.48
CA ALA A 276 -16.03 -0.07 32.09
C ALA A 276 -15.88 -1.43 31.39
N PHE A 277 -14.94 -2.27 31.84
CA PHE A 277 -14.70 -3.61 31.30
C PHE A 277 -15.20 -4.73 32.21
N ARG A 278 -15.25 -4.47 33.53
CA ARG A 278 -15.58 -5.47 34.56
C ARG A 278 -17.07 -5.60 34.84
N TYR A 279 -17.87 -4.57 34.55
CA TYR A 279 -19.30 -4.50 34.85
C TYR A 279 -20.08 -4.02 33.61
N PRO A 280 -21.41 -4.29 33.52
CA PRO A 280 -22.23 -3.84 32.38
C PRO A 280 -22.22 -2.31 32.22
N ILE A 281 -22.41 -1.80 31.01
CA ILE A 281 -22.73 -0.38 30.77
C ILE A 281 -24.26 -0.25 30.67
N TRP A 282 -24.84 0.72 31.38
CA TRP A 282 -26.29 0.88 31.52
C TRP A 282 -26.81 2.02 30.63
N SER A 283 -27.12 1.74 29.36
CA SER A 283 -27.77 2.72 28.47
C SER A 283 -29.26 2.86 28.78
N THR A 284 -29.74 4.11 28.81
CA THR A 284 -31.16 4.43 28.94
C THR A 284 -31.98 4.09 27.67
N TRP A 285 -31.36 3.97 26.50
CA TRP A 285 -32.04 3.64 25.23
C TRP A 285 -32.72 2.27 25.27
N ALA A 286 -32.20 1.31 26.03
CA ALA A 286 -32.79 -0.01 26.16
C ALA A 286 -34.23 0.04 26.73
N LEU A 287 -34.53 0.99 27.61
CA LEU A 287 -35.79 1.07 28.36
C LEU A 287 -36.65 2.29 28.01
N TYR A 288 -36.04 3.42 27.65
CA TYR A 288 -36.73 4.72 27.55
C TYR A 288 -36.68 5.38 26.17
N LYS A 289 -35.76 4.97 25.28
CA LYS A 289 -35.47 5.69 24.02
C LYS A 289 -35.26 7.19 24.29
N ASN A 290 -35.82 8.05 23.44
CA ASN A 290 -35.78 9.52 23.51
C ASN A 290 -36.62 10.12 24.66
N ASP A 291 -37.49 9.32 25.31
CA ASP A 291 -38.32 9.73 26.44
C ASP A 291 -37.57 9.52 27.77
N ILE A 292 -36.42 10.18 27.89
CA ILE A 292 -35.62 10.27 29.12
C ILE A 292 -35.79 11.62 29.82
N ASN A 293 -35.55 11.63 31.13
CA ASN A 293 -35.51 12.83 31.97
C ASN A 293 -34.75 12.52 33.28
N GLN A 294 -34.44 13.56 34.06
CA GLN A 294 -33.69 13.44 35.32
C GLN A 294 -34.31 12.43 36.31
N HIS A 295 -35.64 12.37 36.42
CA HIS A 295 -36.30 11.44 37.33
C HIS A 295 -36.15 9.98 36.87
N LYS A 296 -36.24 9.72 35.56
CA LYS A 296 -36.02 8.38 34.98
C LYS A 296 -34.59 7.90 35.17
N VAL A 297 -33.59 8.76 34.93
CA VAL A 297 -32.16 8.42 35.14
C VAL A 297 -31.88 8.07 36.61
N LEU A 298 -32.38 8.85 37.56
CA LEU A 298 -32.21 8.59 39.01
C LEU A 298 -32.97 7.33 39.47
N ASN A 299 -34.18 7.09 38.96
CA ASN A 299 -34.92 5.85 39.24
C ASN A 299 -34.17 4.61 38.71
N PHE A 300 -33.63 4.68 37.49
CA PHE A 300 -32.87 3.59 36.86
C PHE A 300 -31.62 3.24 37.68
N ALA A 301 -30.85 4.24 38.11
CA ALA A 301 -29.71 4.06 39.01
C ALA A 301 -30.10 3.43 40.36
N ARG A 302 -31.20 3.88 40.98
CA ARG A 302 -31.73 3.29 42.21
C ARG A 302 -32.15 1.84 42.01
N ASP A 303 -32.81 1.52 40.90
CA ASP A 303 -33.35 0.19 40.64
C ASP A 303 -32.22 -0.82 40.31
N ILE A 304 -31.12 -0.39 39.68
CA ILE A 304 -29.86 -1.17 39.57
C ILE A 304 -29.36 -1.59 40.97
N LYS A 305 -29.27 -0.65 41.92
CA LYS A 305 -28.86 -0.92 43.32
C LYS A 305 -29.88 -1.81 44.05
N LYS A 306 -31.17 -1.56 43.86
CA LYS A 306 -32.30 -2.31 44.46
C LYS A 306 -32.31 -3.80 44.10
N TYR A 307 -31.96 -4.13 42.86
CA TYR A 307 -31.89 -5.52 42.37
C TYR A 307 -30.47 -6.13 42.50
N TYR A 308 -29.58 -5.51 43.27
CA TYR A 308 -28.23 -5.98 43.56
C TYR A 308 -27.33 -6.17 42.32
N PHE A 309 -27.58 -5.39 41.26
CA PHE A 309 -26.72 -5.38 40.08
C PHE A 309 -25.48 -4.48 40.29
N ASN A 310 -24.38 -4.82 39.60
CA ASN A 310 -23.12 -4.07 39.73
C ASN A 310 -23.22 -2.66 39.14
N CYS A 311 -22.90 -1.66 39.96
CA CYS A 311 -22.83 -0.25 39.56
C CYS A 311 -21.54 0.03 38.77
N SER A 312 -21.62 0.92 37.79
CA SER A 312 -20.60 1.09 36.75
C SER A 312 -20.75 2.46 36.04
N HIS A 313 -20.97 2.47 34.72
CA HIS A 313 -21.27 3.67 33.94
C HIS A 313 -22.74 3.61 33.50
N ILE A 314 -23.44 4.74 33.63
CA ILE A 314 -24.77 4.96 33.04
C ILE A 314 -24.57 5.86 31.82
N GLU A 315 -25.11 5.42 30.69
CA GLU A 315 -25.14 6.17 29.44
C GLU A 315 -26.51 6.83 29.31
N ILE A 316 -26.54 8.16 29.40
CA ILE A 316 -27.74 8.97 29.16
C ILE A 316 -27.84 9.16 27.66
N ASP A 317 -28.63 8.31 27.05
CA ASP A 317 -28.84 8.20 25.61
C ASP A 317 -29.77 9.31 25.08
N ASP A 318 -30.11 9.20 23.79
CA ASP A 318 -30.67 10.24 22.92
C ASP A 318 -31.75 11.20 23.51
N MET A 319 -31.75 12.44 22.99
CA MET A 319 -32.60 13.57 23.39
C MET A 319 -32.47 13.97 24.87
N TYR A 320 -31.25 13.95 25.41
CA TYR A 320 -30.95 14.62 26.69
C TYR A 320 -30.83 16.15 26.53
N THR A 321 -30.55 16.60 25.31
CA THR A 321 -30.51 18.00 24.85
C THR A 321 -31.87 18.47 24.35
N GLN A 322 -32.01 19.77 24.05
CA GLN A 322 -33.21 20.32 23.41
C GLN A 322 -33.25 20.00 21.90
N ALA A 323 -32.12 20.12 21.21
CA ALA A 323 -31.94 19.76 19.80
C ALA A 323 -30.67 18.91 19.57
N TYR A 324 -30.62 18.20 18.44
CA TYR A 324 -29.45 17.43 18.03
C TYR A 324 -28.27 18.35 17.70
N GLY A 325 -27.15 18.14 18.39
CA GLY A 325 -25.92 18.92 18.22
C GLY A 325 -25.71 20.04 19.25
N ASP A 326 -26.68 20.28 20.14
CA ASP A 326 -26.46 21.07 21.35
C ASP A 326 -25.48 20.37 22.30
N PHE A 327 -24.88 21.12 23.23
CA PHE A 327 -23.99 20.60 24.27
C PHE A 327 -24.60 20.67 25.69
N ASP A 328 -25.77 21.32 25.83
CA ASP A 328 -26.47 21.53 27.10
C ASP A 328 -27.67 20.60 27.23
N PHE A 329 -27.96 20.17 28.46
CA PHE A 329 -29.16 19.39 28.77
C PHE A 329 -30.43 20.25 28.60
N ASP A 330 -31.51 19.64 28.11
CA ASP A 330 -32.85 20.24 28.10
C ASP A 330 -33.27 20.57 29.55
N PRO A 331 -33.47 21.86 29.91
CA PRO A 331 -33.78 22.27 31.27
C PRO A 331 -35.20 21.88 31.72
N VAL A 332 -36.09 21.51 30.80
CA VAL A 332 -37.43 20.98 31.09
C VAL A 332 -37.35 19.50 31.48
N LYS A 333 -36.51 18.72 30.79
CA LYS A 333 -36.22 17.31 31.13
C LYS A 333 -35.26 17.15 32.33
N PHE A 334 -34.33 18.10 32.52
CA PHE A 334 -33.26 18.03 33.51
C PHE A 334 -33.09 19.35 34.28
N PRO A 335 -34.08 19.73 35.11
CA PRO A 335 -34.07 21.01 35.83
C PRO A 335 -32.93 21.17 36.86
N ASN A 336 -32.25 20.09 37.28
CA ASN A 336 -31.09 20.15 38.16
C ASN A 336 -30.06 19.04 37.87
N VAL A 337 -29.38 19.17 36.71
CA VAL A 337 -28.28 18.27 36.28
C VAL A 337 -27.20 18.09 37.35
N THR A 338 -26.84 19.15 38.08
CA THR A 338 -25.79 19.12 39.12
C THR A 338 -26.16 18.21 40.29
N GLU A 339 -27.41 18.28 40.76
CA GLU A 339 -27.94 17.37 41.79
C GLU A 339 -28.07 15.93 41.27
N MET A 340 -28.47 15.75 40.00
CA MET A 340 -28.49 14.43 39.38
C MET A 340 -27.09 13.79 39.40
N PHE A 341 -26.06 14.48 38.92
CA PHE A 341 -24.69 13.96 38.96
C PHE A 341 -24.09 13.86 40.37
N ALA A 342 -24.61 14.57 41.37
CA ALA A 342 -24.26 14.32 42.77
C ALA A 342 -24.79 12.95 43.21
N LYS A 343 -26.10 12.72 43.07
CA LYS A 343 -26.77 11.47 43.45
C LYS A 343 -26.30 10.24 42.68
N LEU A 344 -25.82 10.40 41.45
CA LEU A 344 -25.23 9.32 40.64
C LEU A 344 -23.79 8.94 41.04
N ARG A 345 -23.17 9.65 42.00
CA ARG A 345 -21.86 9.29 42.58
C ARG A 345 -21.97 8.58 43.94
N GLU A 346 -23.18 8.37 44.44
CA GLU A 346 -23.53 7.72 45.71
C GLU A 346 -23.99 6.28 45.52
#